data_AF-A0A973CQM0-F1
#
_entry.id   AF-A0A973CQM0-F1
#
_cell.length_a   1.000
_cell.length_b   1.000
_cell.length_c   1.000
_cell.angle_alpha   90.00
_cell.angle_beta   90.00
_cell.angle_gamma   90.00
#
_symmetry.space_group_name_H-M   'P 1'
#
loop_
_entity.id
_entity.type
_entity.pdbx_description
1 polymer ?
#
loop_
_entity_poly.entity_id
_entity_poly.type
_entity_poly.pdbx_seq_one_letter_code
_entity_poly.pdbx_strand_id
1 'polypeptide(L)'
;MGAEMFITQANGKSAQDAFNAAVEDANYEYGHGGYTGSIAEKDSFTTIPSTEENSYDYAEKLIDEGDERIDDKWGPAGCIELGSDRYLFFGWASS
;
A
#
# COMPACT_ATOMS: atom_id res chain seq x y z
N MET A 1 3.78 -11.64 16.91
CA MET A 1 2.82 -10.72 16.28
C MET A 1 3.65 -9.79 15.43
N GLY A 2 3.87 -10.14 14.17
CA GLY A 2 4.71 -9.40 13.23
C GLY A 2 3.89 -8.41 12.40
N ALA A 3 4.57 -7.37 11.94
CA ALA A 3 4.14 -6.54 10.84
C ALA A 3 5.37 -6.25 9.99
N GLU A 4 5.19 -6.21 8.67
CA GLU A 4 6.22 -5.89 7.69
C GLU A 4 5.80 -4.63 6.94
N MET A 5 6.78 -3.76 6.69
CA MET A 5 6.58 -2.57 5.87
C MET A 5 6.52 -3.01 4.41
N PHE A 6 5.53 -2.50 3.67
CA PHE A 6 5.50 -2.67 2.22
C PHE A 6 5.32 -1.32 1.52
N ILE A 7 5.91 -1.25 0.33
CA ILE A 7 5.70 -0.19 -0.65
C ILE A 7 5.58 -0.87 -2.01
N THR A 8 4.47 -0.65 -2.71
CA THR A 8 4.14 -1.34 -3.95
C THR A 8 3.57 -0.34 -4.95
N GLN A 9 4.19 -0.27 -6.13
CA GLN A 9 3.62 0.49 -7.24
C GLN A 9 2.69 -0.42 -8.06
N ALA A 10 1.53 0.08 -8.45
CA ALA A 10 0.64 -0.61 -9.36
C ALA A 10 0.01 0.34 -10.38
N ASN A 11 -0.53 -0.26 -11.44
CA ASN A 11 -1.14 0.44 -12.56
C ASN A 11 -2.63 0.12 -12.65
N GLY A 12 -3.43 1.12 -13.01
CA GLY A 12 -4.86 0.95 -13.18
C GLY A 12 -5.51 2.23 -13.70
N LYS A 13 -6.68 2.11 -14.33
CA LYS A 13 -7.45 3.28 -14.79
C LYS A 13 -7.98 4.15 -13.64
N SER A 14 -7.97 3.58 -12.44
CA SER A 14 -8.32 4.22 -11.18
C SER A 14 -7.46 3.63 -10.06
N ALA A 15 -7.38 4.33 -8.93
CA ALA A 15 -6.69 3.83 -7.75
C ALA A 15 -7.28 2.48 -7.29
N GLN A 16 -8.60 2.30 -7.40
CA GLN A 16 -9.26 1.05 -7.05
C GLN A 16 -8.85 -0.10 -7.99
N ASP A 17 -8.78 0.15 -9.30
CA ASP A 17 -8.33 -0.86 -10.26
C ASP A 17 -6.87 -1.27 -9.98
N ALA A 18 -6.01 -0.28 -9.71
CA ALA A 18 -4.60 -0.53 -9.40
C ALA A 18 -4.43 -1.28 -8.07
N PHE A 19 -5.22 -0.94 -7.05
CA PHE A 19 -5.22 -1.63 -5.76
C PHE A 19 -5.63 -3.09 -5.92
N ASN A 20 -6.75 -3.35 -6.61
CA ASN A 20 -7.23 -4.70 -6.86
C ASN A 20 -6.20 -5.54 -7.62
N ALA A 21 -5.55 -4.95 -8.63
CA ALA A 21 -4.49 -5.61 -9.38
C ALA A 21 -3.27 -5.93 -8.50
N ALA A 22 -2.84 -4.99 -7.66
CA ALA A 22 -1.74 -5.19 -6.72
C ALA A 22 -2.02 -6.29 -5.68
N VAL A 23 -3.25 -6.32 -5.16
CA VAL A 23 -3.71 -7.36 -4.23
C VAL A 23 -3.74 -8.72 -4.92
N GLU A 24 -4.25 -8.82 -6.15
CA GLU A 24 -4.29 -10.06 -6.92
C GLU A 24 -2.86 -10.59 -7.21
N ASP A 25 -1.97 -9.71 -7.63
CA ASP A 25 -0.57 -10.03 -7.91
C ASP A 25 0.18 -10.51 -6.66
N ALA A 26 0.05 -9.79 -5.54
CA ALA A 26 0.64 -10.20 -4.27
C ALA A 26 0.06 -11.53 -3.74
N ASN A 27 -1.24 -11.76 -3.92
CA ASN A 27 -1.86 -13.05 -3.59
C ASN A 27 -1.32 -14.20 -4.46
N TYR A 28 -1.02 -13.93 -5.73
CA TYR A 28 -0.43 -14.91 -6.63
C TYR A 28 1.03 -15.23 -6.25
N GLU A 29 1.82 -14.21 -5.86
CA GLU A 29 3.23 -14.38 -5.48
C GLU A 29 3.41 -15.02 -4.09
N TYR A 30 2.68 -14.56 -3.08
CA TYR A 30 2.90 -14.91 -1.67
C TYR A 30 1.82 -15.86 -1.11
N GLY A 31 0.74 -16.08 -1.87
CA GLY A 31 -0.36 -16.96 -1.51
C GLY A 31 -1.47 -16.25 -0.72
N HIS A 32 -2.56 -16.99 -0.50
CA HIS A 32 -3.80 -16.47 0.12
C HIS A 32 -3.92 -16.81 1.62
N GLY A 33 -2.82 -17.26 2.26
CA GLY A 33 -2.84 -17.77 3.63
C GLY A 33 -2.98 -16.69 4.71
N GLY A 34 -2.87 -15.41 4.32
CA GLY A 34 -2.66 -14.29 5.23
C GLY A 34 -1.21 -14.24 5.74
N TYR A 35 -0.88 -13.16 6.45
CA TYR A 35 0.44 -12.90 7.02
C TYR A 35 1.58 -12.84 6.00
N THR A 36 1.28 -12.38 4.78
CA THR A 36 2.24 -12.29 3.68
C THR A 36 3.23 -11.12 3.82
N GLY A 37 2.99 -10.17 4.73
CA GLY A 37 3.77 -8.93 4.81
C GLY A 37 3.57 -7.99 3.61
N SER A 38 2.53 -8.21 2.80
CA SER A 38 2.31 -7.49 1.54
C SER A 38 0.95 -6.78 1.50
N ILE A 39 0.71 -6.05 0.40
CA ILE A 39 -0.60 -5.43 0.13
C ILE A 39 -1.75 -6.45 0.09
N ALA A 40 -1.48 -7.75 -0.08
CA ALA A 40 -2.52 -8.79 -0.05
C ALA A 40 -3.28 -8.84 1.28
N GLU A 41 -2.68 -8.35 2.39
CA GLU A 41 -3.33 -8.28 3.71
C GLU A 41 -4.30 -7.10 3.84
N LYS A 42 -4.31 -6.18 2.88
CA LYS A 42 -5.07 -4.93 2.96
C LYS A 42 -6.48 -5.08 2.39
N ASP A 43 -7.49 -4.70 3.15
CA ASP A 43 -8.89 -4.69 2.68
C ASP A 43 -9.28 -3.41 1.92
N SER A 44 -8.54 -2.32 2.14
CA SER A 44 -8.88 -0.99 1.62
C SER A 44 -7.65 -0.09 1.53
N PHE A 45 -7.82 1.08 0.91
CA PHE A 45 -6.80 2.12 0.83
C PHE A 45 -7.41 3.51 1.07
N THR A 46 -6.55 4.46 1.42
CA THR A 46 -6.87 5.88 1.54
C THR A 46 -5.91 6.71 0.70
N THR A 47 -6.45 7.65 -0.08
CA THR A 47 -5.63 8.51 -0.94
C THR A 47 -5.01 9.63 -0.13
N ILE A 48 -3.69 9.75 -0.23
CA ILE A 48 -2.88 10.77 0.44
C ILE A 48 -2.22 11.60 -0.66
N PRO A 49 -2.47 12.92 -0.74
CA PRO A 49 -1.80 13.76 -1.72
C PRO A 49 -0.29 13.82 -1.43
N SER A 50 0.54 13.66 -2.46
CA SER A 50 2.00 13.82 -2.31
C SER A 50 2.30 15.29 -2.00
N THR A 51 2.96 15.54 -0.87
CA THR A 51 3.46 16.88 -0.52
C THR A 51 4.94 17.05 -0.86
N GLU A 52 5.63 15.96 -1.19
CA GLU A 52 7.05 15.92 -1.55
C GLU A 52 7.23 15.62 -3.05
N GLU A 53 8.40 15.99 -3.58
CA GLU A 53 8.81 15.69 -4.96
C GLU A 53 8.95 14.18 -5.18
N ASN A 54 9.45 13.45 -4.17
CA ASN A 54 9.59 12.00 -4.20
C ASN A 54 8.50 11.33 -3.36
N SER A 55 7.53 10.69 -4.02
CA SER A 55 6.43 10.00 -3.35
C SER A 55 6.86 8.77 -2.56
N TYR A 56 8.01 8.14 -2.87
CA TYR A 56 8.53 7.01 -2.10
C TYR A 56 9.06 7.47 -0.74
N ASP A 57 9.89 8.52 -0.73
CA ASP A 57 10.43 9.09 0.51
C ASP A 57 9.28 9.60 1.41
N TYR A 58 8.24 10.17 0.80
CA TYR A 58 7.04 10.58 1.54
C TYR A 58 6.28 9.38 2.12
N ALA A 59 6.11 8.30 1.37
CA ALA A 59 5.49 7.08 1.85
C ALA A 59 6.26 6.47 3.03
N GLU A 60 7.58 6.32 2.92
CA GLU A 60 8.45 5.82 4.01
C GLU A 60 8.31 6.67 5.26
N LYS A 61 8.36 8.01 5.10
CA LYS A 61 8.19 8.94 6.21
C LYS A 61 6.86 8.76 6.94
N LEU A 62 5.75 8.62 6.20
CA LEU A 62 4.43 8.44 6.82
C LEU A 62 4.33 7.13 7.60
N ILE A 63 5.00 6.07 7.14
CA ILE A 63 5.05 4.79 7.83
C ILE A 63 5.88 4.92 9.12
N ASP A 64 7.08 5.52 9.02
CA ASP A 64 8.00 5.70 10.15
C ASP A 64 7.44 6.64 11.23
N GLU A 65 6.69 7.68 10.83
CA GLU A 65 6.01 8.60 11.73
C GLU A 65 4.74 8.01 12.35
N GLY A 66 4.28 6.84 11.88
CA GLY A 66 3.07 6.19 12.38
C GLY A 66 1.80 6.98 12.06
N ASP A 67 1.66 7.43 10.81
CA ASP A 67 0.49 8.20 10.38
C ASP A 67 -0.80 7.39 10.64
N GLU A 68 -1.70 7.98 11.43
CA GLU A 68 -2.93 7.35 11.91
C GLU A 68 -3.84 6.81 10.79
N ARG A 69 -3.68 7.33 9.56
CA ARG A 69 -4.47 6.90 8.41
C ARG A 69 -4.01 5.55 7.84
N ILE A 70 -2.80 5.08 8.18
CA ILE A 70 -2.18 3.89 7.58
C ILE A 70 -1.49 2.95 8.58
N ASP A 71 -1.54 3.28 9.88
CA ASP A 71 -0.87 2.53 10.95
C ASP A 71 -1.52 1.17 11.25
N ASP A 72 -2.74 0.93 10.76
CA ASP A 72 -3.39 -0.38 10.89
C ASP A 72 -2.86 -1.39 9.88
N LYS A 73 -2.41 -2.55 10.36
CA LYS A 73 -1.78 -3.59 9.53
C LYS A 73 -2.74 -4.38 8.62
N TRP A 74 -4.05 -4.23 8.80
CA TRP A 74 -5.09 -4.89 8.01
C TRP A 74 -5.79 -3.92 7.05
N GLY A 75 -5.79 -2.64 7.37
CA GLY A 75 -6.31 -1.62 6.49
C GLY A 75 -6.72 -0.34 7.21
N PRO A 76 -6.62 0.81 6.52
CA PRO A 76 -6.30 0.94 5.09
C PRO A 76 -4.80 1.01 4.77
N ALA A 77 -4.45 0.79 3.50
CA ALA A 77 -3.15 1.17 2.94
C ALA A 77 -3.12 2.65 2.56
N GLY A 78 -1.95 3.29 2.59
CA GLY A 78 -1.74 4.59 1.98
C GLY A 78 -1.70 4.46 0.45
N CYS A 79 -2.23 5.45 -0.26
CA CYS A 79 -2.19 5.53 -1.72
C CYS A 79 -1.77 6.93 -2.19
N ILE A 80 -0.68 7.04 -2.94
CA ILE A 80 -0.27 8.28 -3.62
C ILE A 80 -0.42 8.11 -5.14
N GLU A 81 -1.06 9.06 -5.80
CA GLU A 81 -1.17 9.08 -7.27
C GLU A 81 0.11 9.64 -7.89
N LEU A 82 0.80 8.82 -8.70
CA LEU A 82 2.03 9.19 -9.41
C LEU A 82 1.76 9.75 -10.83
N GLY A 83 0.48 9.80 -11.21
CA GLY A 83 0.01 10.17 -12.54
C GLY A 83 0.29 9.12 -13.61
N SER A 84 -0.34 9.30 -14.79
CA SER A 84 -0.31 8.32 -15.90
C SER A 84 -0.77 6.93 -15.46
N ASP A 85 -1.91 6.85 -14.75
CA ASP A 85 -2.52 5.60 -14.31
C ASP A 85 -1.58 4.75 -13.42
N ARG A 86 -0.70 5.42 -12.65
CA ARG A 86 0.23 4.82 -11.68
C ARG A 86 -0.10 5.28 -10.27
N TYR A 87 -0.09 4.32 -9.36
CA TYR A 87 -0.39 4.53 -7.95
C TYR A 87 0.67 3.83 -7.09
N LEU A 88 1.03 4.48 -6.00
CA LEU A 88 1.94 3.94 -4.99
C LEU A 88 1.14 3.59 -3.74
N PHE A 89 1.12 2.31 -3.40
CA PHE A 89 0.50 1.79 -2.19
C PHE A 89 1.54 1.49 -1.13
N PHE A 90 1.25 1.77 0.14
CA PHE A 90 2.21 1.61 1.22
C PHE A 90 1.54 1.43 2.60
N GLY A 91 2.29 0.91 3.56
CA GLY A 91 1.86 0.79 4.94
C GLY A 91 2.49 -0.40 5.67
N TRP A 92 1.92 -0.72 6.83
CA TRP A 92 2.21 -1.97 7.53
C TRP A 92 1.29 -3.08 7.05
N ALA A 93 1.80 -4.29 6.86
CA ALA A 93 1.01 -5.49 6.60
C ALA A 93 1.34 -6.55 7.65
N SER A 94 0.37 -7.39 8.03
CA SER A 94 0.65 -8.44 9.01
C SER A 94 1.62 -9.49 8.43
N SER A 95 2.52 -9.98 9.28
CA SER A 95 3.44 -11.10 9.01
C SER A 95 3.58 -12.07 10.20
#